data_AF-B7QLC1-F1
#
_entry.id   AF-B7QLC1-F1
#
_cell.length_a   1.000
_cell.length_b   1.000
_cell.length_c   1.000
_cell.angle_alpha   90.00
_cell.angle_beta   90.00
_cell.angle_gamma   90.00
#
_symmetry.space_group_name_H-M   'P 1'
#
loop_
_entity.id
_entity.type
_entity.pdbx_description
1 polymer ?
#
loop_
_entity_poly.entity_id
_entity_poly.type
_entity_poly.pdbx_seq_one_letter_code
_entity_poly.pdbx_strand_id
1 'polypeptide(L)'
;YQDMTRPFKNYFINSSHNTYIQGPHQWYGSASLETYKYAIKNVGCKCVEVDVWPGLLVCHSNLSLVTPHLKLIDVLKVIGENAFENSPYPLIITIENHADENEVGAVIVQILGDKLFYPPLNNKSPYDLRYKILIRSRIVKESSVLGKITSIVHGINTIS
;
A
#
# COMPACT_ATOMS: atom_id res chain seq x y z
N TYR A 1 23.14 7.37 11.79
CA TYR A 1 22.24 6.30 11.31
C TYR A 1 21.32 5.90 12.45
N GLN A 2 20.05 5.57 12.20
CA GLN A 2 19.11 5.11 13.24
C GLN A 2 19.26 3.61 13.49
N ASP A 3 19.00 3.16 14.71
CA ASP A 3 18.88 1.73 15.05
C ASP A 3 17.57 1.19 14.48
N MET A 4 17.64 0.26 13.53
CA MET A 4 16.50 -0.30 12.80
C MET A 4 16.05 -1.67 13.33
N THR A 5 16.57 -2.09 14.50
CA THR A 5 16.28 -3.38 15.14
C THR A 5 15.21 -3.28 16.24
N ARG A 6 14.74 -2.08 16.55
CA ARG A 6 13.64 -1.90 17.51
C ARG A 6 12.31 -2.31 16.88
N PRO A 7 11.27 -2.59 17.68
CA PRO A 7 9.95 -2.93 17.16
C PRO A 7 9.42 -1.89 16.17
N PHE A 8 8.73 -2.35 15.11
CA PHE A 8 8.19 -1.51 14.03
C PHE A 8 7.37 -0.29 14.49
N LYS A 9 6.64 -0.43 15.60
CA LYS A 9 5.83 0.64 16.21
C LYS A 9 6.64 1.84 16.73
N ASN A 10 7.97 1.73 16.84
CA ASN A 10 8.83 2.77 17.41
C ASN A 10 9.33 3.79 16.38
N TYR A 11 8.87 3.72 15.12
CA TYR A 11 9.36 4.55 14.03
C TYR A 11 8.24 5.40 13.43
N PHE A 12 8.55 6.66 13.13
CA PHE A 12 7.73 7.45 12.23
C PHE A 12 7.89 6.94 10.79
N ILE A 13 6.78 6.89 10.05
CA ILE A 13 6.74 6.37 8.68
C ILE A 13 6.37 7.51 7.74
N ASN A 14 7.28 7.83 6.81
CA ASN A 14 7.00 8.77 5.73
C ASN A 14 5.86 8.22 4.85
N SER A 15 4.71 8.91 4.86
CA SER A 15 3.46 8.40 4.30
C SER A 15 2.88 9.40 3.30
N SER A 16 2.33 8.89 2.21
CA SER A 16 1.62 9.65 1.19
C SER A 16 0.13 9.28 1.21
N HIS A 17 -0.72 10.29 1.18
CA HIS A 17 -2.17 10.16 1.05
C HIS A 17 -2.58 10.35 -0.41
N ASN A 18 -3.55 9.57 -0.90
CA ASN A 18 -4.02 9.60 -2.29
C ASN A 18 -2.88 9.66 -3.31
N THR A 19 -1.92 8.75 -3.18
CA THR A 19 -0.63 8.79 -3.89
C THR A 19 -0.77 8.86 -5.41
N TYR A 20 -1.89 8.38 -5.97
CA TYR A 20 -2.15 8.39 -7.40
C TYR A 20 -2.49 9.79 -7.96
N ILE A 21 -2.90 10.77 -7.15
CA ILE A 21 -3.35 12.10 -7.61
C ILE A 21 -2.15 13.03 -7.90
N GLN A 22 -2.16 13.66 -9.07
CA GLN A 22 -1.23 14.74 -9.42
C GLN A 22 -1.80 16.10 -9.01
N GLY A 23 -1.01 16.88 -8.27
CA GLY A 23 -1.35 18.25 -7.89
C GLY A 23 -2.20 18.36 -6.62
N PRO A 24 -2.62 19.57 -6.24
CA PRO A 24 -3.26 19.83 -4.95
C PRO A 24 -4.75 19.47 -4.91
N HIS A 25 -5.39 19.23 -6.05
CA HIS A 25 -6.84 19.06 -6.16
C HIS A 25 -7.24 17.59 -6.06
N GLN A 26 -7.98 17.25 -5.00
CA GLN A 26 -8.39 15.87 -4.70
C GLN A 26 -9.60 15.40 -5.52
N TRP A 27 -10.36 16.32 -6.14
CA TRP A 27 -11.64 16.01 -6.80
C TRP A 27 -11.60 16.07 -8.33
N TYR A 28 -10.59 16.73 -8.89
CA TYR A 28 -10.38 16.88 -10.33
C TYR A 28 -8.88 17.02 -10.58
N GLY A 29 -8.42 16.53 -11.74
CA GLY A 29 -6.99 16.49 -12.06
C GLY A 29 -6.63 15.18 -12.75
N SER A 30 -5.35 14.82 -12.69
CA SER A 30 -4.83 13.61 -13.32
C SER A 30 -4.37 12.58 -12.30
N ALA A 31 -4.71 11.31 -12.52
CA ALA A 31 -4.06 10.21 -11.82
C ALA A 31 -2.88 9.70 -12.65
N SER A 32 -1.81 9.25 -12.01
CA SER A 32 -0.64 8.74 -12.72
C SER A 32 0.09 7.63 -11.95
N LEU A 33 0.68 6.70 -12.70
CA LEU A 33 1.59 5.71 -12.12
C LEU A 33 2.91 6.35 -11.67
N GLU A 34 3.34 7.44 -12.32
CA GLU A 34 4.62 8.09 -12.01
C GLU A 34 4.62 8.74 -10.62
N THR A 35 3.45 9.07 -10.05
CA THR A 35 3.38 9.62 -8.69
C THR A 35 3.77 8.59 -7.63
N TYR A 36 3.40 7.31 -7.81
CA TYR A 36 3.87 6.22 -6.95
C TYR A 36 5.39 6.07 -7.01
N LYS A 37 5.92 6.04 -8.24
CA LYS A 37 7.36 5.94 -8.46
C LYS A 37 8.11 7.10 -7.82
N TYR A 38 7.64 8.33 -8.04
CA TYR A 38 8.22 9.54 -7.47
C TYR A 38 8.15 9.54 -5.94
N ALA A 39 7.00 9.23 -5.36
CA ALA A 39 6.83 9.15 -3.91
C ALA A 39 7.82 8.15 -3.29
N ILE A 40 7.94 6.96 -3.86
CA ILE A 40 8.81 5.91 -3.33
C ILE A 40 10.28 6.27 -3.54
N LYS A 41 10.69 6.61 -4.76
CA LYS A 41 12.11 6.76 -5.11
C LYS A 41 12.70 8.10 -4.74
N ASN A 42 11.99 9.19 -5.05
CA ASN A 42 12.52 10.54 -4.94
C ASN A 42 12.25 11.13 -3.56
N VAL A 43 11.08 10.85 -2.98
CA VAL A 43 10.68 11.37 -1.66
C VAL A 43 11.02 10.40 -0.52
N GLY A 44 11.28 9.12 -0.83
CA GLY A 44 11.55 8.10 0.17
C GLY A 44 10.32 7.72 0.99
N CYS A 45 9.13 7.79 0.38
CA CYS A 45 7.87 7.38 0.98
C CYS A 45 7.90 5.87 1.29
N LYS A 46 7.48 5.51 2.51
CA LYS A 46 7.41 4.14 3.00
C LYS A 46 5.99 3.67 3.31
N CYS A 47 4.98 4.50 3.05
CA CYS A 47 3.57 4.13 3.09
C CYS A 47 2.81 4.86 1.98
N VAL A 48 2.30 4.11 1.00
CA VAL A 48 1.50 4.64 -0.12
C VAL A 48 0.05 4.19 0.00
N GLU A 49 -0.85 4.92 -0.64
CA GLU A 49 -2.29 4.66 -0.60
C GLU A 49 -2.84 4.29 -1.98
N VAL A 50 -3.78 3.34 -2.00
CA VAL A 50 -4.41 2.78 -3.20
C VAL A 50 -5.90 2.57 -2.92
N ASP A 51 -6.74 3.36 -3.59
CA ASP A 51 -8.19 3.34 -3.43
C ASP A 51 -8.79 2.48 -4.54
N VAL A 52 -9.29 1.30 -4.18
CA VAL A 52 -9.71 0.30 -5.17
C VAL A 52 -11.22 0.26 -5.29
N TRP A 53 -11.71 0.45 -6.51
CA TRP A 53 -13.13 0.42 -6.87
C TRP A 53 -13.47 -0.79 -7.75
N PRO A 54 -14.76 -1.14 -7.89
CA PRO A 54 -15.20 -2.26 -8.74
C PRO A 54 -14.58 -2.23 -10.14
N GLY A 55 -14.21 -3.40 -10.66
CA GLY A 55 -13.40 -3.52 -11.88
C GLY A 55 -11.89 -3.37 -11.66
N LEU A 56 -11.44 -3.41 -10.39
CA LEU A 56 -10.03 -3.29 -9.98
C LEU A 56 -9.39 -1.99 -10.48
N LEU A 57 -10.17 -0.92 -10.45
CA LEU A 57 -9.74 0.43 -10.83
C LEU A 57 -9.23 1.17 -9.60
N VAL A 58 -8.23 2.01 -9.80
CA VAL A 58 -7.67 2.90 -8.77
C VAL A 58 -8.06 4.34 -9.11
N CYS A 59 -8.87 4.93 -8.25
CA CYS A 59 -9.34 6.31 -8.35
C CYS A 59 -9.89 6.80 -7.00
N HIS A 60 -9.98 8.12 -6.83
CA HIS A 60 -10.45 8.75 -5.59
C HIS A 60 -11.88 8.42 -5.22
N SER A 61 -12.76 8.34 -6.22
CA SER A 61 -14.11 7.86 -6.03
C SER A 61 -14.70 7.35 -7.35
N ASN A 62 -15.76 6.55 -7.27
CA ASN A 62 -16.55 6.17 -8.46
C ASN A 62 -17.20 7.36 -9.19
N LEU A 63 -17.27 8.53 -8.55
CA LEU A 63 -17.77 9.79 -9.12
C LEU A 63 -16.66 10.80 -9.41
N SER A 64 -15.39 10.41 -9.23
CA SER A 64 -14.26 11.31 -9.34
C SER A 64 -14.06 11.78 -10.79
N LEU A 65 -13.70 13.06 -10.93
CA LEU A 65 -13.28 13.64 -12.21
C LEU A 65 -11.76 13.51 -12.42
N VAL A 66 -11.05 12.84 -11.51
CA VAL A 66 -9.63 12.53 -11.65
C VAL A 66 -9.47 11.39 -12.66
N THR A 67 -8.76 11.66 -13.76
CA THR A 67 -8.62 10.71 -14.87
C THR A 67 -7.16 10.55 -15.32
N PRO A 68 -6.76 9.43 -15.93
CA PRO A 68 -7.55 8.20 -16.12
C PRO A 68 -7.74 7.45 -14.80
N HIS A 69 -8.73 6.57 -14.74
CA HIS A 69 -8.74 5.53 -13.70
C HIS A 69 -7.60 4.55 -14.00
N LEU A 70 -6.72 4.34 -13.02
CA LEU A 70 -5.59 3.42 -13.19
C LEU A 70 -6.07 1.98 -12.95
N LYS A 71 -5.33 0.99 -13.46
CA LYS A 71 -5.60 -0.42 -13.12
C LYS A 71 -4.77 -0.81 -11.91
N LEU A 72 -5.37 -1.55 -10.97
CA LEU A 72 -4.68 -2.03 -9.77
C LEU A 72 -3.41 -2.82 -10.12
N ILE A 73 -3.45 -3.66 -11.16
CA ILE A 73 -2.30 -4.45 -11.62
C ILE A 73 -1.11 -3.55 -11.97
N ASP A 74 -1.35 -2.45 -12.69
CA ASP A 74 -0.28 -1.56 -13.14
C ASP A 74 0.30 -0.76 -11.97
N VAL A 75 -0.57 -0.32 -11.04
CA VAL A 75 -0.15 0.32 -9.78
C VAL A 75 0.74 -0.61 -8.95
N LEU A 76 0.31 -1.87 -8.75
CA LEU A 76 1.07 -2.84 -7.95
C LEU A 76 2.41 -3.20 -8.59
N LYS A 77 2.49 -3.31 -9.93
CA LYS A 77 3.76 -3.54 -10.64
C LYS A 77 4.74 -2.40 -10.39
N VAL A 78 4.29 -1.15 -10.59
CA VAL A 78 5.13 0.04 -10.36
C VAL A 78 5.58 0.10 -8.91
N ILE A 79 4.70 -0.14 -7.94
CA ILE A 79 5.10 -0.18 -6.53
C ILE A 79 6.14 -1.29 -6.31
N GLY A 80 5.88 -2.52 -6.76
CA GLY A 80 6.73 -3.68 -6.53
C GLY A 80 8.12 -3.59 -7.16
N GLU A 81 8.23 -2.94 -8.32
CA GLU A 81 9.51 -2.70 -9.02
C GLU A 81 10.37 -1.66 -8.31
N ASN A 82 9.76 -0.66 -7.66
CA ASN A 82 10.46 0.51 -7.13
C ASN A 82 10.62 0.49 -5.58
N ALA A 83 9.87 -0.37 -4.86
CA ALA A 83 9.75 -0.37 -3.39
C ALA A 83 11.09 -0.38 -2.62
N PHE A 84 12.11 -1.05 -3.17
CA PHE A 84 13.36 -1.33 -2.46
C PHE A 84 14.62 -0.79 -3.15
N GLU A 85 14.49 -0.02 -4.22
CA GLU A 85 15.64 0.45 -5.00
C GLU A 85 16.57 1.35 -4.17
N ASN A 86 16.00 2.29 -3.41
CA ASN A 86 16.76 3.27 -2.62
C ASN A 86 16.77 2.97 -1.11
N SER A 87 16.03 1.95 -0.66
CA SER A 87 15.96 1.59 0.77
C SER A 87 15.44 0.17 0.95
N PRO A 88 16.17 -0.71 1.67
CA PRO A 88 15.78 -2.11 1.85
C PRO A 88 14.61 -2.28 2.82
N TYR A 89 14.26 -1.23 3.58
CA TYR A 89 13.24 -1.29 4.62
C TYR A 89 11.82 -1.40 4.04
N PRO A 90 10.89 -2.01 4.80
CA PRO A 90 9.56 -2.35 4.31
C PRO A 90 8.79 -1.16 3.75
N LEU A 91 7.91 -1.46 2.78
CA LEU A 91 6.92 -0.53 2.26
C LEU A 91 5.53 -0.97 2.73
N ILE A 92 4.69 -0.03 3.18
CA ILE A 92 3.27 -0.29 3.44
C ILE A 92 2.46 0.15 2.23
N ILE A 93 1.54 -0.71 1.77
CA ILE A 93 0.45 -0.31 0.87
C ILE A 93 -0.82 -0.27 1.70
N THR A 94 -1.43 0.90 1.78
CA THR A 94 -2.76 1.09 2.36
C THR A 94 -3.79 0.88 1.26
N ILE A 95 -4.65 -0.11 1.43
CA ILE A 95 -5.75 -0.40 0.51
C ILE A 95 -7.04 0.14 1.13
N GLU A 96 -7.60 1.18 0.51
CA GLU A 96 -8.98 1.57 0.74
C GLU A 96 -9.86 0.77 -0.23
N ASN A 97 -10.47 -0.31 0.27
CA ASN A 97 -11.17 -1.26 -0.57
C ASN A 97 -12.67 -0.98 -0.69
N HIS A 98 -13.14 -0.74 -1.91
CA HIS A 98 -14.55 -0.64 -2.31
C HIS A 98 -14.96 -1.77 -3.29
N ALA A 99 -14.09 -2.75 -3.51
CA ALA A 99 -14.30 -3.90 -4.40
C ALA A 99 -14.33 -5.24 -3.63
N ASP A 100 -14.46 -6.37 -4.35
CA ASP A 100 -14.45 -7.69 -3.73
C ASP A 100 -13.08 -8.03 -3.12
N GLU A 101 -13.05 -8.38 -1.83
CA GLU A 101 -11.82 -8.65 -1.09
C GLU A 101 -11.03 -9.88 -1.62
N ASN A 102 -11.70 -10.84 -2.26
CA ASN A 102 -10.98 -11.99 -2.85
C ASN A 102 -10.33 -11.61 -4.17
N GLU A 103 -11.01 -10.85 -5.02
CA GLU A 103 -10.44 -10.36 -6.28
C GLU A 103 -9.23 -9.47 -6.03
N VAL A 104 -9.37 -8.48 -5.14
CA VAL A 104 -8.30 -7.55 -4.77
C VAL A 104 -7.12 -8.32 -4.14
N GLY A 105 -7.39 -9.19 -3.18
CA GLY A 105 -6.36 -10.00 -2.53
C GLY A 105 -5.62 -10.92 -3.52
N ALA A 106 -6.35 -11.57 -4.44
CA ALA A 106 -5.75 -12.46 -5.44
C ALA A 106 -4.78 -11.70 -6.36
N VAL A 107 -5.15 -10.51 -6.82
CA VAL A 107 -4.27 -9.68 -7.66
C VAL A 107 -3.05 -9.20 -6.90
N ILE A 108 -3.21 -8.80 -5.64
CA ILE A 108 -2.07 -8.42 -4.78
C ILE A 108 -1.09 -9.58 -4.64
N VAL A 109 -1.57 -10.78 -4.30
CA VAL A 109 -0.75 -11.99 -4.17
C VAL A 109 -0.04 -12.32 -5.48
N GLN A 110 -0.77 -12.29 -6.60
CA GLN A 110 -0.24 -12.60 -7.91
C GLN A 110 0.90 -11.66 -8.32
N ILE A 111 0.76 -10.35 -8.09
CA ILE A 111 1.72 -9.35 -8.59
C ILE A 111 2.90 -9.17 -7.65
N LEU A 112 2.67 -9.14 -6.34
CA LEU A 112 3.73 -8.86 -5.37
C LEU A 112 4.46 -10.13 -4.90
N GLY A 113 3.81 -11.29 -4.96
CA GLY A 113 4.42 -12.60 -4.70
C GLY A 113 5.25 -12.63 -3.42
N ASP A 114 6.50 -13.06 -3.54
CA ASP A 114 7.44 -13.22 -2.42
C ASP A 114 7.81 -11.90 -1.72
N LYS A 115 7.53 -10.74 -2.33
CA LYS A 115 7.71 -9.45 -1.67
C LYS A 115 6.67 -9.24 -0.58
N LEU A 116 5.53 -9.93 -0.60
CA LEU A 116 4.53 -9.78 0.46
C LEU A 116 5.03 -10.34 1.78
N PHE A 117 4.72 -9.61 2.85
CA PHE A 117 4.71 -10.15 4.19
C PHE A 117 3.30 -10.66 4.51
N TYR A 118 3.23 -11.85 5.08
CA TYR A 118 2.00 -12.41 5.61
C TYR A 118 2.01 -12.28 7.13
N PRO A 119 0.90 -11.85 7.76
CA PRO A 119 0.81 -11.71 9.22
C PRO A 119 1.11 -13.02 9.96
N PRO A 120 1.49 -12.95 11.26
CA PRO A 120 1.45 -11.77 12.14
C PRO A 120 2.74 -10.93 12.16
N LEU A 121 2.61 -9.63 12.42
CA LEU A 121 3.74 -8.67 12.50
C LEU A 121 4.54 -8.71 13.82
N ASN A 122 4.05 -9.42 14.83
CA ASN A 122 4.48 -9.31 16.23
C ASN A 122 6.01 -9.29 16.43
N ASN A 123 6.49 -8.28 17.16
CA ASN A 123 7.89 -8.04 17.52
C ASN A 123 8.88 -7.92 16.36
N LYS A 124 8.41 -7.80 15.11
CA LYS A 124 9.29 -7.55 13.97
C LYS A 124 9.77 -6.10 13.98
N SER A 125 11.05 -5.93 13.71
CA SER A 125 11.68 -4.65 13.43
C SER A 125 11.63 -4.34 11.93
N PRO A 126 11.84 -3.07 11.51
CA PRO A 126 12.06 -2.76 10.11
C PRO A 126 13.20 -3.60 9.48
N TYR A 127 14.23 -3.94 10.26
CA TYR A 127 15.33 -4.79 9.82
C TYR A 127 14.88 -6.23 9.48
N ASP A 128 13.97 -6.81 10.27
CA ASP A 128 13.42 -8.15 10.02
C ASP A 128 12.48 -8.19 8.80
N LEU A 129 11.95 -7.03 8.42
CA LEU A 129 10.98 -6.86 7.35
C LEU A 129 11.61 -6.28 6.07
N ARG A 130 12.93 -6.33 5.96
CA ARG A 130 13.61 -5.85 4.75
C ARG A 130 13.11 -6.60 3.51
N TYR A 131 12.95 -5.86 2.43
CA TYR A 131 12.42 -6.33 1.14
C TYR A 131 11.00 -6.89 1.20
N LYS A 132 10.24 -6.51 2.24
CA LYS A 132 8.84 -6.87 2.38
C LYS A 132 7.87 -5.72 2.20
N ILE A 133 6.74 -6.02 1.58
CA ILE A 133 5.59 -5.15 1.42
C ILE A 133 4.51 -5.63 2.38
N LEU A 134 4.02 -4.71 3.20
CA LEU A 134 2.97 -4.96 4.18
C LEU A 134 1.67 -4.38 3.63
N ILE A 135 0.58 -5.14 3.76
CA ILE A 135 -0.75 -4.66 3.40
C ILE A 135 -1.43 -4.11 4.65
N ARG A 136 -1.92 -2.87 4.55
CA ARG A 136 -2.80 -2.24 5.54
C ARG A 136 -4.17 -2.05 4.91
N SER A 137 -5.23 -2.60 5.51
CA SER A 137 -6.59 -2.41 5.00
C SER A 137 -7.64 -2.60 6.08
N ARG A 138 -8.85 -2.06 5.88
CA ARG A 138 -10.02 -2.44 6.66
C ARG A 138 -10.55 -3.74 6.10
N ILE A 139 -10.75 -4.74 6.96
CA ILE A 139 -11.23 -6.06 6.55
C ILE A 139 -12.66 -6.26 7.01
N VAL A 140 -13.53 -6.65 6.08
CA VAL A 140 -14.91 -7.05 6.34
C VAL A 140 -14.98 -8.56 6.56
N LYS A 141 -14.22 -9.36 5.81
CA LYS A 141 -14.21 -10.82 5.92
C LYS A 141 -12.79 -11.35 6.13
N GLU A 142 -12.43 -11.71 7.36
CA GLU A 142 -11.08 -12.24 7.68
C GLU A 142 -10.69 -13.47 6.86
N SER A 143 -11.67 -14.28 6.44
CA SER A 143 -11.44 -15.47 5.61
C SER A 143 -11.17 -15.16 4.14
N SER A 144 -11.37 -13.92 3.68
CA SER A 144 -11.08 -13.49 2.31
C SER A 144 -9.58 -13.51 2.02
N VAL A 145 -9.22 -13.46 0.74
CA VAL A 145 -7.80 -13.40 0.35
C VAL A 145 -7.15 -12.12 0.88
N LEU A 146 -7.79 -10.96 0.73
CA LEU A 146 -7.26 -9.70 1.29
C LEU A 146 -7.16 -9.75 2.81
N GLY A 147 -8.14 -10.37 3.50
CA GLY A 147 -8.10 -10.58 4.95
C GLY A 147 -6.87 -11.34 5.40
N LYS A 148 -6.54 -12.45 4.73
CA LYS A 148 -5.40 -13.32 5.07
C LYS A 148 -4.03 -12.66 4.87
N ILE A 149 -3.90 -11.72 3.94
CA ILE A 149 -2.62 -11.06 3.64
C ILE A 149 -2.45 -9.72 4.36
N THR A 150 -3.51 -9.20 4.99
CA THR A 150 -3.47 -7.89 5.65
C THR A 150 -2.68 -7.97 6.95
N SER A 151 -1.54 -7.30 6.96
CA SER A 151 -0.60 -7.25 8.08
C SER A 151 -0.99 -6.24 9.16
N ILE A 152 -1.75 -5.20 8.76
CA ILE A 152 -2.16 -4.09 9.63
C ILE A 152 -3.65 -3.82 9.36
N VAL A 153 -4.52 -4.11 10.31
CA VAL A 153 -5.97 -3.90 10.12
C VAL A 153 -6.33 -2.46 10.48
N HIS A 154 -6.95 -1.73 9.54
CA HIS A 154 -7.42 -0.37 9.76
C HIS A 154 -8.61 -0.39 10.72
N GLY A 155 -8.53 0.35 11.83
CA GLY A 155 -9.59 0.43 12.85
C GLY A 155 -9.32 -0.31 14.16
N ILE A 156 -8.21 -1.02 14.29
CA ILE A 156 -7.68 -1.41 15.61
C ILE A 156 -6.44 -0.57 15.86
N ASN A 157 -6.54 0.37 16.80
CA ASN A 157 -5.39 0.88 17.52
C ASN A 157 -4.72 -0.31 18.23
N THR A 158 -3.89 -1.09 17.53
CA THR A 158 -2.81 -1.80 18.19
C THR A 158 -1.63 -0.84 18.12
N ILE A 159 -1.32 -0.06 19.14
CA ILE A 159 -1.03 -0.46 20.53
C ILE A 159 -1.18 0.76 21.45
N SER A 160 -1.94 0.61 22.54
CA SER A 160 -1.59 1.12 23.87
C SER A 160 -0.46 0.28 24.45
#